data_AF-A0A7Y5FJ54-F1
#
_entry.id   AF-A0A7Y5FJ54-F1
#
_cell.length_a   1.000
_cell.length_b   1.000
_cell.length_c   1.000
_cell.angle_alpha   90.00
_cell.angle_beta   90.00
_cell.angle_gamma   90.00
#
_symmetry.space_group_name_H-M   'P 1'
#
loop_
_entity.id
_entity.type
_entity.pdbx_description
1 polymer ?
#
loop_
_entity_poly.entity_id
_entity_poly.type
_entity_poly.pdbx_seq_one_letter_code
_entity_poly.pdbx_strand_id
1 'polypeptide(L)'
;MSSLSWRLASRWLLLAGLGLALDAGAQVATVNQPHGKINLACSDCHTAKSWSPLRLDLKFKHETTGFALVGQHAAVDCKRCHTSLKFTGAARECTACHADVHDGTLGRDCTRCHSLQAWREFSKINTVHQASRFPLLGLHQNVACENCHTRQGTSQFVNLPLQCGVCHQSDYEATTDPNHRLAGFSLRCEQCHSTMIIGWASAGLGNLSGFDHNRTRFPLQGAHAATDCGQCHGNGRFAGTPT
;
A
#
# COMPACT_ATOMS: atom_id res chain seq x y z
N MET A 1 68.15 -90.71 -5.29
CA MET A 1 67.91 -89.41 -4.62
C MET A 1 67.34 -88.47 -5.65
N SER A 2 66.29 -87.72 -5.28
CA SER A 2 65.65 -86.62 -6.03
C SER A 2 64.81 -87.03 -7.25
N SER A 3 63.54 -87.39 -7.07
CA SER A 3 62.34 -86.51 -7.07
C SER A 3 62.08 -85.79 -8.40
N LEU A 4 60.97 -86.10 -9.07
CA LEU A 4 59.96 -85.10 -9.47
C LEU A 4 58.69 -85.83 -9.96
N SER A 5 57.58 -85.49 -9.33
CA SER A 5 56.22 -85.88 -9.67
C SER A 5 55.70 -85.08 -10.88
N TRP A 6 54.66 -85.57 -11.57
CA TRP A 6 53.32 -84.95 -11.63
C TRP A 6 52.40 -85.75 -12.58
N ARG A 7 51.20 -86.05 -12.06
CA ARG A 7 50.10 -86.71 -12.78
C ARG A 7 49.13 -85.64 -13.31
N LEU A 8 48.23 -86.13 -14.19
CA LEU A 8 46.89 -85.64 -14.56
C LEU A 8 46.86 -84.74 -15.80
N ALA A 9 46.27 -85.15 -16.93
CA ALA A 9 44.94 -85.70 -17.26
C ALA A 9 43.99 -84.62 -17.81
N SER A 10 43.71 -84.79 -19.11
CA SER A 10 42.41 -84.68 -19.76
C SER A 10 41.63 -83.36 -19.75
N ARG A 11 41.85 -82.64 -20.86
CA ARG A 11 40.87 -81.89 -21.69
C ARG A 11 39.39 -82.00 -21.29
N TRP A 12 38.78 -80.85 -21.04
CA TRP A 12 37.37 -80.59 -21.33
C TRP A 12 37.27 -79.30 -22.15
N LEU A 13 36.77 -79.44 -23.39
CA LEU A 13 36.36 -78.34 -24.25
C LEU A 13 34.90 -78.02 -23.91
N LEU A 14 34.64 -76.82 -23.39
CA LEU A 14 33.31 -76.23 -23.33
C LEU A 14 33.36 -74.86 -24.02
N LEU A 15 32.58 -74.77 -25.10
CA LEU A 15 32.39 -73.60 -25.95
C LEU A 15 31.75 -72.46 -25.15
N ALA A 16 32.47 -71.35 -24.96
CA ALA A 16 31.91 -70.09 -24.49
C ALA A 16 31.36 -69.31 -25.70
N GLY A 17 30.02 -69.21 -25.77
CA GLY A 17 29.36 -68.33 -26.73
C GLY A 17 29.61 -66.86 -26.37
N LEU A 18 30.20 -66.10 -27.30
CA LEU A 18 30.25 -64.65 -27.23
C LEU A 18 28.83 -64.08 -27.41
N GLY A 19 28.17 -63.77 -26.30
CA GLY A 19 27.05 -62.84 -26.29
C GLY A 19 27.58 -61.42 -26.46
N LEU A 20 27.38 -60.82 -27.64
CA LEU A 20 27.53 -59.39 -27.85
C LEU A 20 26.47 -58.67 -27.01
N ALA A 21 26.84 -58.23 -25.81
CA ALA A 21 26.09 -57.23 -25.08
C ALA A 21 26.21 -55.91 -25.85
N LEU A 22 25.16 -55.56 -26.60
CA LEU A 22 24.96 -54.18 -27.03
C LEU A 22 24.72 -53.37 -25.77
N ASP A 23 25.74 -52.65 -25.31
CA ASP A 23 25.57 -51.51 -24.41
C ASP A 23 24.70 -50.49 -25.15
N ALA A 24 23.40 -50.57 -24.92
CA ALA A 24 22.48 -49.47 -25.16
C ALA A 24 22.86 -48.37 -24.17
N GLY A 25 23.93 -47.64 -24.48
CA GLY A 25 24.25 -46.38 -23.85
C GLY A 25 23.05 -45.48 -24.04
N ALA A 26 22.19 -45.40 -23.02
CA ALA A 26 21.13 -44.43 -22.96
C ALA A 26 21.80 -43.07 -23.12
N GLN A 27 21.65 -42.47 -24.29
CA GLN A 27 21.99 -41.09 -24.52
C GLN A 27 21.19 -40.31 -23.49
N VAL A 28 21.84 -39.89 -22.41
CA VAL A 28 21.32 -38.84 -21.53
C VAL A 28 21.26 -37.63 -22.43
N ALA A 29 20.12 -37.44 -23.10
CA ALA A 29 19.81 -36.23 -23.80
C ALA A 29 20.12 -35.11 -22.81
N THR A 30 21.04 -34.22 -23.18
CA THR A 30 21.29 -33.01 -22.40
C THR A 30 19.94 -32.30 -22.33
N VAL A 31 19.23 -32.48 -21.22
CA VAL A 31 17.99 -31.77 -20.96
C VAL A 31 18.42 -30.33 -20.89
N ASN A 32 18.19 -29.59 -21.97
CA ASN A 32 18.51 -28.19 -22.03
C ASN A 32 17.53 -27.50 -21.06
N GLN A 33 17.89 -27.46 -19.78
CA GLN A 33 17.02 -27.02 -18.71
C GLN A 33 16.76 -25.53 -18.90
N PRO A 34 15.54 -25.13 -19.32
CA PRO A 34 15.27 -23.74 -19.68
C PRO A 34 15.26 -22.84 -18.43
N HIS A 35 15.26 -23.46 -17.24
CA HIS A 35 15.17 -22.80 -15.95
C HIS A 35 16.52 -22.31 -15.40
N GLY A 36 17.63 -22.60 -16.09
CA GLY A 36 18.96 -22.34 -15.57
C GLY A 36 19.28 -23.22 -14.36
N LYS A 37 20.19 -22.76 -13.49
CA LYS A 37 20.61 -23.50 -12.30
C LYS A 37 19.53 -23.43 -11.22
N ILE A 38 18.60 -24.40 -11.23
CA ILE A 38 17.63 -24.60 -10.16
C ILE A 38 17.95 -25.90 -9.40
N ASN A 39 17.83 -25.86 -8.08
CA ASN A 39 18.02 -27.03 -7.23
C ASN A 39 16.66 -27.58 -6.78
N LEU A 40 15.83 -27.99 -7.75
CA LEU A 40 14.48 -28.54 -7.56
C LEU A 40 14.29 -29.75 -8.47
N ALA A 41 13.48 -30.71 -8.03
CA ALA A 41 13.17 -31.86 -8.87
C ALA A 41 12.22 -31.45 -9.99
N CYS A 42 12.40 -31.98 -11.20
CA CYS A 42 11.51 -31.69 -12.35
C CYS A 42 10.03 -31.99 -12.01
N SER A 43 9.81 -33.03 -11.20
CA SER A 43 8.49 -33.48 -10.74
C SER A 43 7.79 -32.53 -9.77
N ASP A 44 8.48 -31.54 -9.22
CA ASP A 44 7.87 -30.56 -8.30
C ASP A 44 6.92 -29.62 -9.06
N CYS A 45 7.17 -29.43 -10.36
CA CYS A 45 6.43 -28.52 -11.24
C CYS A 45 5.81 -29.21 -12.46
N HIS A 46 6.42 -30.27 -12.98
CA HIS A 46 5.97 -30.97 -14.19
C HIS A 46 5.43 -32.37 -13.90
N THR A 47 4.64 -32.89 -14.83
CA THR A 47 4.20 -34.29 -14.79
C THR A 47 5.05 -35.11 -15.76
N ALA A 48 5.13 -36.42 -15.52
CA ALA A 48 5.79 -37.33 -16.47
C ALA A 48 5.13 -37.35 -17.86
N LYS A 49 3.87 -36.86 -17.98
CA LYS A 49 3.09 -36.87 -19.22
C LYS A 49 3.30 -35.62 -20.07
N SER A 50 3.51 -34.45 -19.44
CA SER A 50 3.70 -33.19 -20.16
C SER A 50 4.44 -32.16 -19.31
N TRP A 51 5.21 -31.31 -20.00
CA TRP A 51 5.86 -30.11 -19.45
C TRP A 51 4.89 -28.92 -19.31
N SER A 52 3.77 -28.91 -20.04
CA SER A 52 2.73 -27.88 -19.99
C SER A 52 1.33 -28.49 -20.15
N PRO A 53 0.33 -28.14 -19.33
CA PRO A 53 0.38 -27.20 -18.21
C PRO A 53 1.23 -27.74 -17.03
N LEU A 54 1.53 -26.86 -16.08
CA LEU A 54 2.15 -27.25 -14.82
C LEU A 54 1.23 -28.15 -13.99
N ARG A 55 1.80 -28.82 -12.99
CA ARG A 55 1.02 -29.53 -11.97
C ARG A 55 0.04 -28.58 -11.29
N LEU A 56 -1.18 -29.04 -11.04
CA LEU A 56 -2.15 -28.31 -10.22
C LEU A 56 -1.71 -28.24 -8.76
N ASP A 57 -1.01 -29.27 -8.28
CA ASP A 57 -0.49 -29.39 -6.92
C ASP A 57 1.01 -29.06 -6.85
N LEU A 58 1.41 -27.89 -7.36
CA LEU A 58 2.80 -27.43 -7.31
C LEU A 58 3.41 -27.68 -5.92
N LYS A 59 4.48 -28.48 -5.88
CA LYS A 59 5.16 -28.82 -4.62
C LYS A 59 6.11 -27.72 -4.17
N PHE A 60 6.55 -26.88 -5.11
CA PHE A 60 7.37 -25.73 -4.83
C PHE A 60 6.59 -24.68 -4.02
N LYS A 61 7.24 -24.18 -2.97
CA LYS A 61 6.68 -23.27 -1.96
C LYS A 61 7.58 -22.04 -1.84
N HIS A 62 7.01 -20.84 -2.00
CA HIS A 62 7.78 -19.59 -1.95
C HIS A 62 8.23 -19.23 -0.53
N GLU A 63 7.62 -19.81 0.51
CA GLU A 63 7.94 -19.61 1.92
C GLU A 63 9.34 -20.10 2.29
N THR A 64 9.93 -20.98 1.48
CA THR A 64 11.32 -21.44 1.65
C THR A 64 12.33 -20.52 0.95
N THR A 65 11.84 -19.46 0.31
CA THR A 65 12.65 -18.47 -0.40
C THR A 65 12.71 -17.16 0.38
N GLY A 66 13.46 -16.19 -0.14
CA GLY A 66 13.50 -14.84 0.42
C GLY A 66 12.29 -13.96 0.09
N PHE A 67 11.24 -14.49 -0.55
CA PHE A 67 10.01 -13.77 -0.86
C PHE A 67 8.80 -14.70 -0.73
N ALA A 68 8.20 -14.74 0.46
CA ALA A 68 6.97 -15.50 0.67
C ALA A 68 5.79 -14.80 -0.03
N LEU A 69 5.00 -15.56 -0.79
CA LEU A 69 3.79 -15.03 -1.43
C LEU A 69 2.67 -14.92 -0.40
N VAL A 70 2.49 -13.70 0.13
CA VAL A 70 1.46 -13.38 1.10
C VAL A 70 0.44 -12.42 0.49
N GLY A 71 -0.83 -12.61 0.85
CA GLY A 71 -1.93 -11.79 0.38
C GLY A 71 -2.13 -11.90 -1.13
N GLN A 72 -2.29 -10.77 -1.80
CA GLN A 72 -2.58 -10.72 -3.24
C GLN A 72 -1.44 -11.28 -4.10
N HIS A 73 -0.20 -11.29 -3.60
CA HIS A 73 0.92 -11.90 -4.30
C HIS A 73 0.78 -13.42 -4.44
N ALA A 74 -0.03 -14.10 -3.62
CA ALA A 74 -0.27 -15.54 -3.77
C ALA A 74 -1.08 -15.90 -5.01
N ALA A 75 -1.81 -14.92 -5.58
CA ALA A 75 -2.65 -15.13 -6.75
C ALA A 75 -2.00 -14.66 -8.06
N VAL A 76 -0.78 -14.13 -8.04
CA VAL A 76 -0.14 -13.63 -9.26
C VAL A 76 0.51 -14.76 -10.08
N ASP A 77 0.37 -14.67 -11.40
CA ASP A 77 1.07 -15.59 -12.31
C ASP A 77 2.59 -15.48 -12.14
N CYS A 78 3.29 -16.62 -12.21
CA CYS A 78 4.75 -16.68 -12.02
C CYS A 78 5.50 -15.70 -12.93
N LYS A 79 5.01 -15.49 -14.16
CA LYS A 79 5.61 -14.60 -15.17
C LYS A 79 5.57 -13.12 -14.80
N ARG A 80 4.73 -12.72 -13.83
CA ARG A 80 4.68 -11.33 -13.33
C ARG A 80 5.96 -10.96 -12.58
N CYS A 81 6.60 -11.92 -11.93
CA CYS A 81 7.88 -11.73 -11.24
C CYS A 81 9.06 -12.33 -12.04
N HIS A 82 8.83 -13.46 -12.69
CA HIS A 82 9.82 -14.18 -13.48
C HIS A 82 9.65 -13.86 -14.97
N THR A 83 10.32 -12.82 -15.43
CA THR A 83 10.28 -12.36 -16.84
C THR A 83 10.92 -13.32 -17.84
N SER A 84 11.60 -14.35 -17.34
CA SER A 84 12.15 -15.45 -18.13
C SER A 84 11.88 -16.78 -17.43
N LEU A 85 12.18 -17.90 -18.10
CA LEU A 85 12.10 -19.22 -17.49
C LEU A 85 13.18 -19.44 -16.43
N LYS A 86 14.19 -18.56 -16.31
CA LYS A 86 15.16 -18.62 -15.21
C LYS A 86 14.51 -18.11 -13.93
N PHE A 87 14.19 -19.03 -13.02
CA PHE A 87 13.46 -18.76 -11.78
C PHE A 87 14.35 -18.23 -10.63
N THR A 88 15.63 -17.94 -10.89
CA THR A 88 16.57 -17.37 -9.91
C THR A 88 16.73 -15.87 -10.11
N GLY A 89 16.97 -15.13 -9.01
CA GLY A 89 17.34 -13.71 -9.06
C GLY A 89 16.20 -12.74 -9.38
N ALA A 90 14.94 -13.14 -9.22
CA ALA A 90 13.83 -12.19 -9.28
C ALA A 90 13.97 -11.10 -8.21
N ALA A 91 13.76 -9.86 -8.62
CA ALA A 91 13.75 -8.71 -7.71
C ALA A 91 12.57 -8.82 -6.72
N ARG A 92 12.75 -8.25 -5.53
CA ARG A 92 11.82 -8.37 -4.39
C ARG A 92 11.31 -7.03 -3.91
N GLU A 93 11.94 -5.97 -4.38
CA GLU A 93 11.66 -4.59 -4.09
C GLU A 93 10.35 -4.21 -4.77
N CYS A 94 9.46 -3.51 -4.07
CA CYS A 94 8.13 -3.17 -4.57
C CYS A 94 8.20 -2.49 -5.95
N THR A 95 9.17 -1.58 -6.12
CA THR A 95 9.36 -0.79 -7.34
C THR A 95 9.94 -1.57 -8.53
N ALA A 96 10.43 -2.79 -8.32
CA ALA A 96 10.88 -3.64 -9.42
C ALA A 96 9.71 -4.17 -10.27
N CYS A 97 8.52 -4.25 -9.67
CA CYS A 97 7.31 -4.75 -10.33
C CYS A 97 6.19 -3.69 -10.38
N HIS A 98 6.09 -2.83 -9.36
CA HIS A 98 5.06 -1.81 -9.25
C HIS A 98 5.61 -0.43 -9.58
N ALA A 99 4.95 0.27 -10.50
CA ALA A 99 5.25 1.67 -10.75
C ALA A 99 4.87 2.51 -9.53
N ASP A 100 5.78 3.38 -9.10
CA ASP A 100 5.47 4.35 -8.05
C ASP A 100 4.67 5.51 -8.66
N VAL A 101 3.36 5.51 -8.40
CA VAL A 101 2.43 6.56 -8.86
C VAL A 101 2.60 7.89 -8.10
N HIS A 102 3.46 7.89 -7.08
CA HIS A 102 3.74 9.04 -6.22
C HIS A 102 5.01 9.79 -6.65
N ASP A 103 5.61 9.40 -7.78
CA ASP A 103 6.83 10.01 -8.33
C ASP A 103 7.98 10.13 -7.33
N GLY A 104 8.11 9.19 -6.40
CA GLY A 104 9.16 9.16 -5.39
C GLY A 104 8.96 10.16 -4.24
N THR A 105 7.87 10.93 -4.19
CA THR A 105 7.69 11.97 -3.15
C THR A 105 7.46 11.39 -1.75
N LEU A 106 7.08 10.11 -1.64
CA LEU A 106 6.81 9.43 -0.37
C LEU A 106 7.92 8.46 0.07
N GLY A 107 9.01 8.37 -0.70
CA GLY A 107 10.10 7.41 -0.45
C GLY A 107 9.76 5.98 -0.85
N ARG A 108 10.60 5.02 -0.45
CA ARG A 108 10.54 3.62 -0.90
C ARG A 108 9.86 2.65 0.08
N ASP A 109 9.48 3.13 1.26
CA ASP A 109 8.72 2.32 2.22
C ASP A 109 7.23 2.34 1.87
N CYS A 110 6.88 1.56 0.84
CA CYS A 110 5.50 1.39 0.38
C CYS A 110 4.58 0.85 1.50
N THR A 111 5.14 0.08 2.45
CA THR A 111 4.36 -0.61 3.49
C THR A 111 3.85 0.32 4.59
N ARG A 112 4.35 1.56 4.62
CA ARG A 112 3.83 2.63 5.47
C ARG A 112 2.37 2.97 5.18
N CYS A 113 1.93 2.84 3.92
CA CYS A 113 0.55 3.15 3.50
C CYS A 113 -0.17 1.97 2.84
N HIS A 114 0.57 1.05 2.23
CA HIS A 114 0.04 -0.12 1.52
C HIS A 114 0.32 -1.41 2.30
N SER A 115 -0.32 -2.51 1.93
CA SER A 115 0.08 -3.85 2.37
C SER A 115 0.01 -4.83 1.23
N LEU A 116 0.46 -6.05 1.54
CA LEU A 116 0.33 -7.20 0.67
C LEU A 116 -1.15 -7.61 0.45
N GLN A 117 -2.10 -7.06 1.22
CA GLN A 117 -3.53 -7.34 1.06
C GLN A 117 -4.25 -6.31 0.20
N ALA A 118 -3.86 -5.04 0.31
CA ALA A 118 -4.49 -3.96 -0.44
C ALA A 118 -3.54 -2.78 -0.65
N TRP A 119 -3.65 -2.16 -1.84
CA TRP A 119 -2.97 -0.90 -2.16
C TRP A 119 -3.62 0.32 -1.50
N ARG A 120 -4.83 0.23 -0.96
CA ARG A 120 -5.46 1.38 -0.29
C ARG A 120 -5.97 0.96 1.08
N GLU A 121 -5.18 1.28 2.11
CA GLU A 121 -5.56 1.10 3.50
C GLU A 121 -5.77 2.46 4.17
N PHE A 122 -7.04 2.87 4.28
CA PHE A 122 -7.40 4.14 4.89
C PHE A 122 -6.91 4.27 6.33
N SER A 123 -6.83 3.17 7.09
CA SER A 123 -6.28 3.18 8.46
C SER A 123 -4.82 3.62 8.50
N LYS A 124 -3.97 3.09 7.61
CA LYS A 124 -2.56 3.47 7.51
C LYS A 124 -2.40 4.92 7.03
N ILE A 125 -3.19 5.31 6.04
CA ILE A 125 -3.21 6.70 5.52
C ILE A 125 -3.65 7.67 6.62
N ASN A 126 -4.64 7.32 7.42
CA ASN A 126 -5.05 8.13 8.57
C ASN A 126 -3.93 8.22 9.60
N THR A 127 -3.26 7.11 9.95
CA THR A 127 -2.12 7.13 10.88
C THR A 127 -1.03 8.11 10.45
N VAL A 128 -0.67 8.16 9.16
CA VAL A 128 0.35 9.12 8.71
C VAL A 128 -0.13 10.57 8.79
N HIS A 129 -1.41 10.83 8.55
CA HIS A 129 -1.97 12.17 8.71
C HIS A 129 -2.08 12.58 10.19
N GLN A 130 -2.46 11.66 11.08
CA GLN A 130 -2.50 11.91 12.53
C GLN A 130 -1.12 12.25 13.10
N ALA A 131 -0.05 11.70 12.51
CA ALA A 131 1.33 12.04 12.86
C ALA A 131 1.86 13.31 12.15
N SER A 132 1.05 13.93 11.30
CA SER A 132 1.42 15.12 10.53
C SER A 132 0.92 16.41 11.19
N ARG A 133 1.20 17.55 10.55
CA ARG A 133 0.67 18.86 10.96
C ARG A 133 -0.78 19.09 10.54
N PHE A 134 -1.39 18.14 9.83
CA PHE A 134 -2.80 18.18 9.44
C PHE A 134 -3.48 16.83 9.73
N PRO A 135 -3.86 16.58 11.00
CA PRO A 135 -4.68 15.43 11.35
C PRO A 135 -6.01 15.48 10.61
N LEU A 136 -6.39 14.38 9.95
CA LEU A 136 -7.71 14.28 9.33
C LEU A 136 -8.75 14.08 10.44
N LEU A 137 -9.57 15.11 10.68
CA LEU A 137 -10.61 15.13 11.71
C LEU A 137 -11.96 15.49 11.08
N GLY A 138 -13.04 14.96 11.67
CA GLY A 138 -14.40 15.20 11.21
C GLY A 138 -14.56 14.91 9.71
N LEU A 139 -15.19 15.81 8.98
CA LEU A 139 -15.44 15.66 7.54
C LEU A 139 -14.15 15.62 6.69
N HIS A 140 -13.02 16.15 7.17
CA HIS A 140 -11.76 16.10 6.41
C HIS A 140 -11.26 14.67 6.19
N GLN A 141 -11.72 13.69 6.99
CA GLN A 141 -11.42 12.27 6.77
C GLN A 141 -12.07 11.70 5.50
N ASN A 142 -13.11 12.37 4.98
CA ASN A 142 -13.91 11.91 3.84
C ASN A 142 -13.65 12.71 2.56
N VAL A 143 -12.75 13.69 2.61
CA VAL A 143 -12.40 14.49 1.44
C VAL A 143 -11.52 13.66 0.51
N ALA A 144 -11.81 13.72 -0.80
CA ALA A 144 -11.01 13.06 -1.81
C ALA A 144 -9.56 13.59 -1.78
N CYS A 145 -8.57 12.68 -1.91
CA CYS A 145 -7.16 13.01 -1.68
C CYS A 145 -6.69 14.15 -2.60
N GLU A 146 -7.15 14.15 -3.84
CA GLU A 146 -6.85 15.12 -4.90
C GLU A 146 -7.35 16.53 -4.59
N ASN A 147 -8.36 16.68 -3.74
CA ASN A 147 -8.89 18.00 -3.36
C ASN A 147 -7.91 18.73 -2.43
N CYS A 148 -7.05 18.00 -1.73
CA CYS A 148 -5.96 18.56 -0.96
C CYS A 148 -4.65 18.50 -1.78
N HIS A 149 -4.28 17.32 -2.29
CA HIS A 149 -3.04 17.08 -3.01
C HIS A 149 -3.17 17.45 -4.50
N THR A 150 -3.35 18.75 -4.75
CA THR A 150 -3.81 19.34 -6.03
C THR A 150 -2.73 19.57 -7.10
N ARG A 151 -1.45 19.21 -6.88
CA ARG A 151 -0.42 19.35 -7.93
C ARG A 151 -0.62 18.32 -9.06
N GLN A 152 -1.43 18.77 -10.03
CA GLN A 152 -1.47 18.47 -11.47
C GLN A 152 -1.26 17.01 -11.92
N GLY A 153 -2.29 16.17 -11.80
CA GLY A 153 -2.40 14.93 -12.59
C GLY A 153 -1.43 13.80 -12.23
N THR A 154 -0.48 14.06 -11.34
CA THR A 154 0.43 13.08 -10.72
C THR A 154 0.07 12.98 -9.24
N SER A 155 0.11 11.78 -8.64
CA SER A 155 -0.21 11.59 -7.22
C SER A 155 0.93 12.09 -6.32
N GLN A 156 1.37 13.33 -6.51
CA GLN A 156 2.46 13.95 -5.75
C GLN A 156 1.91 14.48 -4.43
N PHE A 157 2.10 13.71 -3.38
CA PHE A 157 1.71 14.05 -2.02
C PHE A 157 2.75 15.00 -1.40
N VAL A 158 2.67 16.27 -1.80
CA VAL A 158 3.49 17.36 -1.28
C VAL A 158 2.88 17.98 -0.01
N ASN A 159 3.70 18.67 0.77
CA ASN A 159 3.21 19.52 1.86
C ASN A 159 2.33 20.65 1.30
N LEU A 160 1.20 20.87 1.95
CA LEU A 160 0.21 21.88 1.60
C LEU A 160 0.20 23.01 2.63
N PRO A 161 -0.24 24.22 2.24
CA PRO A 161 -0.59 25.24 3.21
C PRO A 161 -1.68 24.72 4.17
N LEU A 162 -1.49 24.96 5.47
CA LEU A 162 -2.39 24.45 6.53
C LEU A 162 -3.48 25.45 6.93
N GLN A 163 -3.48 26.63 6.31
CA GLN A 163 -4.40 27.71 6.66
C GLN A 163 -5.78 27.42 6.06
N CYS A 164 -6.82 27.42 6.89
CA CYS A 164 -8.18 27.09 6.49
C CYS A 164 -8.63 27.89 5.26
N GLY A 165 -8.36 29.21 5.25
CA GLY A 165 -8.71 30.11 4.17
C GLY A 165 -8.08 29.76 2.82
N VAL A 166 -7.00 28.97 2.76
CA VAL A 166 -6.41 28.57 1.46
C VAL A 166 -7.38 27.71 0.66
N CYS A 167 -8.15 26.83 1.33
CA CYS A 167 -9.17 26.01 0.67
C CYS A 167 -10.58 26.60 0.83
N HIS A 168 -10.86 27.20 1.98
CA HIS A 168 -12.21 27.64 2.35
C HIS A 168 -12.44 29.13 2.17
N GLN A 169 -11.67 29.79 1.30
CA GLN A 169 -11.89 31.21 0.97
C GLN A 169 -13.28 31.43 0.38
N SER A 170 -13.71 30.58 -0.56
CA SER A 170 -15.02 30.68 -1.18
C SER A 170 -16.14 30.48 -0.17
N ASP A 171 -15.98 29.52 0.76
CA ASP A 171 -16.95 29.28 1.83
C ASP A 171 -17.05 30.51 2.75
N TYR A 172 -15.90 31.08 3.12
CA TYR A 172 -15.84 32.30 3.93
C TYR A 172 -16.52 33.50 3.24
N GLU A 173 -16.33 33.66 1.93
CA GLU A 173 -16.91 34.76 1.16
C GLU A 173 -18.41 34.59 0.88
N ALA A 174 -18.86 33.34 0.71
CA ALA A 174 -20.24 33.01 0.40
C ALA A 174 -21.16 32.99 1.64
N THR A 175 -20.61 32.94 2.85
CA THR A 175 -21.41 32.86 4.09
C THR A 175 -22.16 34.17 4.33
N THR A 176 -23.49 34.09 4.45
CA THR A 176 -24.36 35.25 4.71
C THR A 176 -24.91 35.33 6.12
N ASP A 177 -24.82 34.25 6.91
CA ASP A 177 -25.39 34.18 8.25
C ASP A 177 -24.50 33.36 9.21
N PRO A 178 -23.75 34.01 10.13
CA PRO A 178 -23.43 35.43 10.11
C PRO A 178 -22.55 35.79 8.90
N ASN A 179 -22.76 36.94 8.28
CA ASN A 179 -21.96 37.34 7.12
C ASN A 179 -20.50 37.66 7.53
N HIS A 180 -19.57 36.74 7.24
CA HIS A 180 -18.18 36.86 7.67
C HIS A 180 -17.48 38.11 7.11
N ARG A 181 -17.77 38.46 5.85
CA ARG A 181 -17.16 39.59 5.13
C ARG A 181 -17.61 40.92 5.69
N LEU A 182 -18.93 41.10 5.89
CA LEU A 182 -19.51 42.30 6.47
C LEU A 182 -19.10 42.47 7.94
N ALA A 183 -19.01 41.35 8.66
CA ALA A 183 -18.53 41.30 10.04
C ALA A 183 -17.06 41.62 10.21
N GLY A 184 -16.26 41.46 9.15
CA GLY A 184 -14.80 41.60 9.22
C GLY A 184 -14.15 40.54 10.10
N PHE A 185 -14.71 39.32 10.15
CA PHE A 185 -14.14 38.24 10.95
C PHE A 185 -12.77 37.83 10.45
N SER A 186 -11.89 37.42 11.36
CA SER A 186 -10.55 36.97 10.99
C SER A 186 -10.58 35.64 10.25
N LEU A 187 -9.53 35.33 9.47
CA LEU A 187 -9.31 34.01 8.86
C LEU A 187 -8.75 32.97 9.86
N ARG A 188 -8.74 33.27 11.16
CA ARG A 188 -8.51 32.26 12.21
C ARG A 188 -9.80 31.51 12.48
N CYS A 189 -10.18 30.66 11.54
CA CYS A 189 -11.43 29.92 11.52
C CYS A 189 -11.63 29.13 12.83
N GLU A 190 -10.56 28.64 13.44
CA GLU A 190 -10.54 27.87 14.68
C GLU A 190 -11.03 28.62 15.92
N GLN A 191 -11.21 29.94 15.83
CA GLN A 191 -11.83 30.73 16.89
C GLN A 191 -13.31 30.40 17.07
N CYS A 192 -13.96 29.92 16.00
CA CYS A 192 -15.37 29.59 15.98
C CYS A 192 -15.58 28.15 15.48
N HIS A 193 -15.00 27.79 14.34
CA HIS A 193 -15.20 26.47 13.74
C HIS A 193 -14.25 25.43 14.35
N SER A 194 -14.74 24.20 14.48
CA SER A 194 -13.93 23.06 14.91
C SER A 194 -13.79 22.07 13.76
N THR A 195 -12.62 21.47 13.62
CA THR A 195 -12.42 20.37 12.66
C THR A 195 -13.05 19.06 13.11
N MET A 196 -13.54 18.99 14.36
CA MET A 196 -14.16 17.78 14.92
C MET A 196 -15.66 17.67 14.65
N ILE A 197 -16.31 18.73 14.16
CA ILE A 197 -17.76 18.74 13.91
C ILE A 197 -18.11 18.31 12.48
N ILE A 198 -19.34 17.84 12.29
CA ILE A 198 -19.85 17.35 11.01
C ILE A 198 -20.44 18.54 10.23
N GLY A 199 -19.58 19.43 9.72
CA GLY A 199 -19.95 20.56 8.87
C GLY A 199 -19.57 21.93 9.41
N TRP A 200 -19.76 22.97 8.59
CA TRP A 200 -19.52 24.37 8.98
C TRP A 200 -20.55 24.90 9.98
N ALA A 201 -21.79 24.47 9.82
CA ALA A 201 -22.90 24.71 10.73
C ALA A 201 -23.27 23.38 11.41
N SER A 202 -23.23 23.33 12.73
CA SER A 202 -23.85 22.24 13.48
C SER A 202 -25.35 22.24 13.17
N ALA A 203 -25.84 21.14 12.61
CA ALA A 203 -27.24 20.94 12.23
C ALA A 203 -28.21 21.43 13.34
N GLY A 204 -28.96 22.49 13.05
CA GLY A 204 -30.19 22.83 13.75
C GLY A 204 -30.09 23.37 15.18
N LEU A 205 -28.90 23.70 15.69
CA LEU A 205 -28.77 24.40 16.97
C LEU A 205 -28.27 25.82 16.69
N GLY A 206 -29.19 26.79 16.73
CA GLY A 206 -28.96 28.22 16.54
C GLY A 206 -28.09 28.88 17.62
N ASN A 207 -27.09 28.16 18.15
CA ASN A 207 -26.06 28.73 18.99
C ASN A 207 -24.74 27.93 18.79
N LEU A 208 -23.93 28.46 17.87
CA LEU A 208 -22.47 28.50 17.92
C LEU A 208 -21.71 27.27 17.42
N SER A 209 -21.19 27.45 16.22
CA SER A 209 -19.77 27.42 15.91
C SER A 209 -18.85 27.92 17.06
N GLY A 210 -18.82 27.25 18.22
CA GLY A 210 -17.77 27.34 19.25
C GLY A 210 -17.48 28.69 19.93
N PHE A 211 -18.08 29.80 19.50
CA PHE A 211 -17.79 31.13 20.01
C PHE A 211 -18.51 31.40 21.33
N ASP A 212 -17.75 31.56 22.41
CA ASP A 212 -18.29 31.75 23.75
C ASP A 212 -18.01 33.16 24.27
N HIS A 213 -19.06 33.96 24.48
CA HIS A 213 -18.95 35.32 25.04
C HIS A 213 -18.32 35.34 26.44
N ASN A 214 -18.41 34.26 27.21
CA ASN A 214 -17.74 34.15 28.52
C ASN A 214 -16.21 34.17 28.40
N ARG A 215 -15.66 33.96 27.20
CA ARG A 215 -14.22 34.07 26.90
C ARG A 215 -13.83 35.47 26.44
N THR A 216 -14.78 36.40 26.38
CA THR A 216 -14.55 37.81 26.03
C THR A 216 -14.60 38.69 27.27
N ARG A 217 -14.33 39.99 27.12
CA ARG A 217 -14.50 40.99 28.19
C ARG A 217 -15.96 41.31 28.49
N PHE A 218 -16.90 40.79 27.72
CA PHE A 218 -18.33 41.02 27.89
C PHE A 218 -19.10 39.68 27.91
N PRO A 219 -19.10 38.97 29.05
CA PRO A 219 -19.91 37.78 29.25
C PRO A 219 -21.41 38.13 29.18
N LEU A 220 -22.18 37.42 28.37
CA LEU A 220 -23.62 37.63 28.29
C LEU A 220 -24.31 37.01 29.52
N GLN A 221 -24.96 37.85 30.32
CA GLN A 221 -25.70 37.43 31.52
C GLN A 221 -27.18 37.82 31.43
N GLY A 222 -28.03 37.00 32.06
CA GLY A 222 -29.48 37.23 32.07
C GLY A 222 -30.06 37.26 30.65
N ALA A 223 -30.95 38.22 30.38
CA ALA A 223 -31.63 38.35 29.08
C ALA A 223 -30.68 38.56 27.89
N HIS A 224 -29.46 39.07 28.10
CA HIS A 224 -28.49 39.27 27.03
C HIS A 224 -27.99 37.95 26.41
N ALA A 225 -28.01 36.85 27.17
CA ALA A 225 -27.56 35.54 26.68
C ALA A 225 -28.48 34.95 25.60
N ALA A 226 -29.73 35.43 25.52
CA ALA A 226 -30.71 35.01 24.52
C ALA A 226 -30.94 36.07 23.42
N THR A 227 -30.14 37.14 23.42
CA THR A 227 -30.30 38.26 22.48
C THR A 227 -29.61 37.92 21.16
N ASP A 228 -30.28 38.22 20.05
CA ASP A 228 -29.72 38.03 18.71
C ASP A 228 -28.49 38.93 18.48
N CYS A 229 -27.49 38.42 17.76
CA CYS A 229 -26.19 39.06 17.60
C CYS A 229 -26.32 40.49 17.05
N GLY A 230 -27.24 40.70 16.09
CA GLY A 230 -27.46 41.98 15.42
C GLY A 230 -27.99 43.09 16.33
N GLN A 231 -28.55 42.76 17.50
CA GLN A 231 -29.05 43.74 18.46
C GLN A 231 -27.91 44.54 19.11
N CYS A 232 -26.74 43.91 19.29
CA CYS A 232 -25.53 44.60 19.77
C CYS A 232 -24.57 44.90 18.60
N HIS A 233 -24.46 43.99 17.64
CA HIS A 233 -23.57 44.07 16.47
C HIS A 233 -24.31 44.66 15.26
N GLY A 234 -24.67 45.94 15.36
CA GLY A 234 -25.42 46.65 14.32
C GLY A 234 -24.78 46.56 12.93
N ASN A 235 -25.61 46.40 11.90
CA ASN A 235 -25.19 46.16 10.51
C ASN A 235 -24.25 44.94 10.34
N GLY A 236 -24.34 43.97 11.26
CA GLY A 236 -23.48 42.79 11.27
C GLY A 236 -22.02 43.09 11.55
N ARG A 237 -21.68 44.29 12.07
CA ARG A 237 -20.31 44.67 12.38
C ARG A 237 -19.96 44.26 13.82
N PHE A 238 -19.07 43.29 13.97
CA PHE A 238 -18.68 42.79 15.29
C PHE A 238 -17.46 43.53 15.87
N ALA A 239 -16.56 43.99 15.00
CA ALA A 239 -15.39 44.76 15.41
C ALA A 239 -15.75 46.14 15.95
N GLY A 240 -15.24 46.46 17.16
CA GLY A 240 -15.41 47.77 17.80
C GLY A 240 -16.78 47.97 18.46
N THR A 241 -17.57 46.90 18.62
CA THR A 241 -18.81 46.94 19.40
C THR A 241 -18.47 47.31 20.84
N PRO A 242 -19.06 48.40 21.39
CA PRO A 242 -18.79 48.81 22.76
C PRO A 242 -19.07 47.66 23.74
N THR A 243 -18.15 47.48 24.69
CA THR A 243 -18.28 46.56 25.83
C THR A 243 -18.80 47.32 27.04
#